data_AF-A0A9E0SVD7-F1
#
_entry.id   AF-A0A9E0SVD7-F1
#
_cell.length_a   1.000
_cell.length_b   1.000
_cell.length_c   1.000
_cell.angle_alpha   90.00
_cell.angle_beta   90.00
_cell.angle_gamma   90.00
#
_symmetry.space_group_name_H-M   'P 1'
#
loop_
_entity.id
_entity.type
_entity.pdbx_description
1 polymer ?
#
loop_
_entity_poly.entity_id
_entity_poly.type
_entity_poly.pdbx_seq_one_letter_code
_entity_poly.pdbx_strand_id
1 'polypeptide(L)'
;MIHELYPYLRVRDTAAAIAFYAQAFGAVERFRLVEPSGRIGHAELQIGPAVLMLSDAFPEHGLEAPASAAPAACLIHLHVDDADAVIARAVAAGASIDMPAADMFYGERSGRIRDPYGHVWLIGHSIEDVTPEEMQRRYTALLQE
;
A
#
# COMPACT_ATOMS: atom_id res chain seq x y z
N MET A 1 -22.42 4.72 14.92
CA MET A 1 -21.48 5.68 14.29
C MET A 1 -20.14 4.97 14.12
N ILE A 2 -19.52 5.08 12.95
CA ILE A 2 -18.18 4.55 12.69
C ILE A 2 -17.16 5.61 13.17
N HIS A 3 -16.08 5.19 13.84
CA HIS A 3 -15.05 6.09 14.38
C HIS A 3 -13.79 6.12 13.51
N GLU A 4 -13.29 4.95 13.10
CA GLU A 4 -12.04 4.77 12.36
C GLU A 4 -12.18 3.66 11.32
N LEU A 5 -11.27 3.66 10.34
CA LEU A 5 -11.14 2.63 9.31
C LEU A 5 -9.66 2.29 9.15
N TYR A 6 -9.34 0.99 9.16
CA TYR A 6 -7.98 0.48 9.06
C TYR A 6 -7.89 -0.53 7.92
N PRO A 7 -6.91 -0.42 7.01
CA PRO A 7 -6.58 -1.52 6.12
C PRO A 7 -6.09 -2.71 6.95
N TYR A 8 -6.58 -3.90 6.63
CA TYR A 8 -6.14 -5.15 7.27
C TYR A 8 -5.59 -6.09 6.21
N LEU A 9 -4.28 -6.32 6.23
CA LEU A 9 -3.58 -7.13 5.26
C LEU A 9 -3.37 -8.55 5.77
N ARG A 10 -3.67 -9.53 4.92
CA ARG A 10 -3.28 -10.93 5.13
C ARG A 10 -2.06 -11.20 4.28
N VAL A 11 -1.03 -11.75 4.89
CA VAL A 11 0.25 -12.03 4.23
C VAL A 11 0.69 -13.45 4.56
N ARG A 12 1.55 -14.03 3.72
CA ARG A 12 2.05 -15.41 3.95
C ARG A 12 3.11 -15.48 5.05
N ASP A 13 3.78 -14.37 5.32
CA ASP A 13 4.78 -14.22 6.39
C ASP A 13 4.70 -12.79 6.93
N THR A 14 4.04 -12.62 8.07
CA THR A 14 3.84 -11.31 8.70
C THR A 14 5.11 -10.74 9.26
N ALA A 15 6.01 -11.57 9.80
CA ALA A 15 7.26 -11.08 10.37
C ALA A 15 8.14 -10.46 9.28
N ALA A 16 8.24 -11.12 8.12
CA ALA A 16 8.91 -10.58 6.95
C ALA A 16 8.20 -9.33 6.43
N ALA A 17 6.87 -9.31 6.40
CA ALA A 17 6.11 -8.15 5.92
C ALA A 17 6.33 -6.91 6.79
N ILE A 18 6.36 -7.07 8.12
CA ILE A 18 6.72 -6.00 9.05
C ILE A 18 8.10 -5.43 8.72
N ALA A 19 9.09 -6.29 8.48
CA ALA A 19 10.44 -5.86 8.12
C ALA A 19 10.46 -5.10 6.78
N PHE A 20 9.72 -5.58 5.78
CA PHE A 20 9.56 -4.87 4.50
C PHE A 20 8.94 -3.48 4.70
N TYR A 21 7.81 -3.36 5.41
CA TYR A 21 7.15 -2.07 5.61
C TYR A 21 7.98 -1.10 6.44
N ALA A 22 8.77 -1.60 7.39
CA ALA A 22 9.74 -0.78 8.12
C ALA A 22 10.80 -0.19 7.18
N GLN A 23 11.36 -0.99 6.27
CA GLN A 23 12.37 -0.54 5.31
C GLN A 23 11.79 0.35 4.20
N ALA A 24 10.65 -0.04 3.63
CA ALA A 24 10.03 0.61 2.49
C ALA A 24 9.32 1.92 2.87
N PHE A 25 8.62 1.93 4.00
CA PHE A 25 7.72 3.04 4.36
C PHE A 25 8.05 3.68 5.71
N GLY A 26 9.10 3.22 6.40
CA GLY A 26 9.43 3.71 7.74
C GLY A 26 8.39 3.29 8.78
N ALA A 27 7.69 2.18 8.54
CA ALA A 27 6.65 1.68 9.44
C ALA A 27 7.26 1.32 10.81
N VAL A 28 6.57 1.70 11.89
CA VAL A 28 6.96 1.36 13.26
C VAL A 28 5.98 0.35 13.82
N GLU A 29 6.49 -0.79 14.27
CA GLU A 29 5.65 -1.79 14.92
C GLU A 29 5.15 -1.30 16.27
N ARG A 30 3.83 -1.35 16.47
CA ARG A 30 3.17 -1.00 17.73
C ARG A 30 3.12 -2.20 18.65
N PHE A 31 2.57 -3.31 18.15
CA PHE A 31 2.56 -4.59 18.83
C PHE A 31 2.24 -5.73 17.86
N ARG A 32 2.44 -6.97 18.33
CA ARG A 32 1.96 -8.21 17.68
C ARG A 32 1.45 -9.22 18.70
N LEU A 33 0.55 -10.09 18.26
CA LEU A 33 0.05 -11.27 18.98
C LEU A 33 0.50 -12.53 18.23
N VAL A 34 1.22 -13.39 18.93
CA VAL A 34 1.85 -14.59 18.37
C VAL A 34 1.24 -15.84 18.98
N GLU A 35 0.84 -16.77 18.13
CA GLU A 35 0.35 -18.08 18.54
C GLU A 35 1.47 -18.96 19.11
N PRO A 36 1.15 -20.02 19.88
CA PRO A 36 2.13 -21.04 20.27
C PRO A 36 2.83 -21.71 19.06
N SER A 37 2.18 -21.70 17.89
CA SER A 37 2.73 -22.20 16.62
C SER A 37 3.85 -21.30 16.05
N GLY A 38 3.97 -20.06 16.54
CA GLY A 38 4.86 -19.03 16.02
C GLY A 38 4.22 -18.11 14.96
N ARG A 39 3.01 -18.41 14.50
CA ARG A 39 2.27 -17.56 13.55
C ARG A 39 1.76 -16.29 14.21
N ILE A 40 1.71 -15.21 13.44
CA ILE A 40 1.21 -13.92 13.90
C ILE A 40 -0.28 -13.82 13.56
N GLY A 41 -1.13 -13.90 14.58
CA GLY A 41 -2.57 -13.75 14.43
C GLY A 41 -2.99 -12.30 14.22
N HIS A 42 -2.20 -11.35 14.74
CA HIS A 42 -2.45 -9.91 14.58
C HIS A 42 -1.19 -9.09 14.85
N ALA A 43 -0.99 -8.02 14.08
CA ALA A 43 -0.01 -6.98 14.34
C ALA A 43 -0.54 -5.62 13.90
N GLU A 44 0.01 -4.57 14.49
CA GLU A 44 -0.25 -3.18 14.11
C GLU A 44 1.05 -2.47 13.77
N LEU A 45 1.05 -1.76 12.65
CA LEU A 45 2.13 -0.88 12.22
C LEU A 45 1.63 0.57 12.13
N GLN A 46 2.39 1.50 12.70
CA GLN A 46 2.20 2.92 12.50
C GLN A 46 2.92 3.36 11.22
N ILE A 47 2.20 4.02 10.30
CA ILE A 47 2.75 4.64 9.08
C ILE A 47 2.21 6.07 9.00
N GLY A 48 3.06 7.06 9.28
CA GLY A 48 2.59 8.44 9.45
C GLY A 48 1.49 8.51 10.52
N PRO A 49 0.33 9.13 10.26
CA PRO A 49 -0.81 9.14 11.19
C PRO A 49 -1.70 7.87 11.10
N ALA A 50 -1.50 7.01 10.10
CA ALA A 50 -2.35 5.84 9.86
C ALA A 50 -1.83 4.60 10.60
N VAL A 51 -2.75 3.68 10.90
CA VAL A 51 -2.42 2.33 11.38
C VAL A 51 -2.74 1.32 10.30
N LEU A 52 -1.77 0.47 10.00
CA LEU A 52 -1.91 -0.70 9.15
C LEU A 52 -2.01 -1.93 10.03
N MET A 53 -3.08 -2.69 9.90
CA MET A 53 -3.24 -3.97 10.60
C MET A 53 -2.84 -5.12 9.67
N LEU A 54 -2.26 -6.17 10.23
CA LEU A 54 -1.91 -7.35 9.44
C LEU A 54 -1.88 -8.64 10.25
N SER A 55 -2.00 -9.76 9.56
CA SER A 55 -1.84 -11.11 10.12
C SER A 55 -1.28 -12.07 9.09
N ASP A 56 -0.85 -13.23 9.57
CA ASP A 56 -0.62 -14.35 8.69
C ASP A 56 -1.96 -14.74 8.03
N ALA A 57 -1.88 -15.33 6.84
CA ALA A 57 -3.00 -16.01 6.23
C ALA A 57 -3.29 -17.30 6.99
N PHE A 58 -4.57 -17.59 7.23
CA PHE A 58 -5.10 -18.84 7.78
C PHE A 58 -6.06 -19.49 6.76
N PRO A 59 -5.54 -20.14 5.69
CA PRO A 59 -6.37 -20.79 4.67
C PRO A 59 -7.35 -21.83 5.25
N GLU A 60 -6.97 -22.50 6.34
CA GLU A 60 -7.81 -23.42 7.11
C GLU A 60 -9.09 -22.77 7.71
N HIS A 61 -9.10 -21.44 7.75
CA HIS A 61 -10.23 -20.61 8.20
C HIS A 61 -10.76 -19.70 7.08
N GLY A 62 -10.36 -19.92 5.84
CA GLY A 62 -10.74 -19.08 4.69
C GLY A 62 -10.11 -17.68 4.69
N LEU A 63 -9.06 -17.46 5.49
CA LEU A 63 -8.35 -16.19 5.56
C LEU A 63 -7.11 -16.24 4.65
N GLU A 64 -7.30 -15.98 3.37
CA GLU A 64 -6.24 -16.11 2.37
C GLU A 64 -5.41 -14.82 2.23
N ALA A 65 -4.13 -14.99 1.89
CA ALA A 65 -3.28 -13.90 1.37
C ALA A 65 -3.32 -13.89 -0.16
N PRO A 66 -3.15 -12.72 -0.81
CA PRO A 66 -3.06 -12.65 -2.25
C PRO A 66 -1.91 -13.52 -2.79
N ALA A 67 -2.09 -14.07 -3.99
CA ALA A 67 -0.95 -14.57 -4.75
C ALA A 67 -0.14 -13.38 -5.28
N SER A 68 1.19 -13.51 -5.34
CA SER A 68 2.09 -12.40 -5.72
C SER A 68 1.75 -11.74 -7.07
N ALA A 69 1.15 -12.47 -8.01
CA ALA A 69 0.77 -11.93 -9.33
C ALA A 69 -0.76 -11.80 -9.52
N ALA A 70 -1.57 -12.04 -8.49
CA ALA A 70 -3.03 -11.93 -8.61
C ALA A 70 -3.46 -10.48 -8.85
N PRO A 71 -4.58 -10.24 -9.56
CA PRO A 71 -5.25 -8.96 -9.52
C PRO A 71 -5.56 -8.58 -8.07
N ALA A 72 -5.15 -7.38 -7.66
CA ALA A 72 -5.46 -6.91 -6.32
C ALA A 72 -6.91 -6.45 -6.25
N ALA A 73 -7.65 -6.93 -5.24
CA ALA A 73 -9.04 -6.53 -5.02
C ALA A 73 -9.15 -5.10 -4.47
N CYS A 74 -8.09 -4.59 -3.85
CA CYS A 74 -7.99 -3.23 -3.35
C CYS A 74 -6.57 -2.68 -3.58
N LEU A 75 -6.45 -1.37 -3.48
CA LEU A 75 -5.17 -0.67 -3.42
C LEU A 75 -5.14 0.21 -2.17
N ILE A 76 -3.96 0.42 -1.60
CA ILE A 76 -3.74 1.38 -0.52
C ILE A 76 -3.01 2.59 -1.10
N HIS A 77 -3.52 3.78 -0.84
CA HIS A 77 -2.88 5.02 -1.28
C HIS A 77 -2.00 5.60 -0.16
N LEU A 78 -0.74 5.88 -0.47
CA LEU A 78 0.17 6.65 0.37
C LEU A 78 0.40 8.02 -0.27
N HIS A 79 -0.06 9.06 0.40
CA HIS A 79 0.31 10.43 0.06
C HIS A 79 1.60 10.78 0.81
N VAL A 80 2.63 11.18 0.07
CA VAL A 80 4.00 11.36 0.57
C VAL A 80 4.58 12.70 0.11
N ASP A 81 5.76 13.07 0.57
CA ASP A 81 6.45 14.28 0.10
C ASP A 81 7.20 14.04 -1.23
N ASP A 82 7.70 12.82 -1.46
CA ASP A 82 8.48 12.44 -2.65
C ASP A 82 8.10 11.02 -3.12
N ALA A 83 7.24 10.95 -4.15
CA ALA A 83 6.77 9.68 -4.68
C ALA A 83 7.90 8.85 -5.30
N ASP A 84 8.82 9.47 -6.05
CA ASP A 84 9.94 8.75 -6.67
C ASP A 84 10.87 8.14 -5.62
N ALA A 85 11.22 8.90 -4.58
CA ALA A 85 12.10 8.43 -3.52
C ALA A 85 11.48 7.26 -2.74
N VAL A 86 10.19 7.34 -2.42
CA VAL A 86 9.49 6.28 -1.69
C VAL A 86 9.33 5.03 -2.57
N ILE A 87 8.99 5.20 -3.86
CA ILE A 87 8.92 4.10 -4.83
C ILE A 87 10.29 3.42 -4.98
N ALA A 88 11.36 4.20 -5.15
CA ALA A 88 12.72 3.66 -5.28
C ALA A 88 13.14 2.87 -4.03
N ARG A 89 12.82 3.39 -2.83
CA ARG A 89 13.10 2.70 -1.56
C ARG A 89 12.31 1.40 -1.44
N ALA A 90 11.03 1.39 -1.82
CA ALA A 90 10.21 0.20 -1.78
C ALA A 90 10.69 -0.87 -2.77
N VAL A 91 11.12 -0.46 -3.98
CA VAL A 91 11.72 -1.36 -4.97
C VAL A 91 13.02 -1.96 -4.45
N ALA A 92 13.88 -1.16 -3.82
CA ALA A 92 15.10 -1.64 -3.18
C ALA A 92 14.82 -2.64 -2.04
N ALA A 93 13.69 -2.52 -1.36
CA ALA A 93 13.22 -3.46 -0.34
C ALA A 93 12.53 -4.72 -0.92
N GLY A 94 12.33 -4.79 -2.24
CA GLY A 94 11.80 -5.98 -2.94
C GLY A 94 10.43 -5.81 -3.60
N ALA A 95 9.87 -4.61 -3.65
CA ALA A 95 8.65 -4.34 -4.42
C ALA A 95 8.92 -4.35 -5.93
N SER A 96 7.88 -4.67 -6.71
CA SER A 96 7.89 -4.50 -8.17
C SER A 96 7.09 -3.27 -8.60
N ILE A 97 7.49 -2.64 -9.71
CA ILE A 97 6.76 -1.51 -10.29
C ILE A 97 5.63 -2.06 -11.18
N ASP A 98 4.38 -1.73 -10.83
CA ASP A 98 3.20 -2.01 -11.66
C ASP A 98 2.92 -0.85 -12.63
N MET A 99 3.20 0.39 -12.22
CA MET A 99 3.08 1.61 -13.02
C MET A 99 4.18 2.59 -12.59
N PRO A 100 5.13 2.98 -13.46
CA PRO A 100 6.13 3.98 -13.14
C PRO A 100 5.50 5.32 -12.72
N ALA A 101 6.20 6.08 -11.88
CA ALA A 101 5.73 7.40 -11.48
C ALA A 101 5.69 8.36 -12.67
N ALA A 102 4.54 9.01 -12.85
CA ALA A 102 4.33 10.03 -13.86
C ALA A 102 3.49 11.17 -13.29
N ASP A 103 3.52 12.31 -13.98
CA ASP A 103 2.67 13.45 -13.65
C ASP A 103 1.26 13.14 -14.17
N MET A 104 0.31 13.08 -13.24
CA MET A 104 -1.04 12.60 -13.48
C MET A 104 -2.00 13.77 -13.71
N PHE A 105 -3.06 13.53 -14.48
CA PHE A 105 -4.04 14.56 -14.85
C PHE A 105 -4.68 15.27 -13.65
N TYR A 106 -4.70 14.62 -12.49
CA TYR A 106 -5.28 15.09 -11.23
C TYR A 106 -4.30 15.91 -10.38
N GLY A 107 -3.16 16.35 -10.91
CA GLY A 107 -2.26 17.27 -10.22
C GLY A 107 -1.34 16.61 -9.21
N GLU A 108 -1.15 15.30 -9.30
CA GLU A 108 -0.16 14.57 -8.50
C GLU A 108 0.89 13.93 -9.40
N ARG A 109 2.08 13.74 -8.83
CA ARG A 109 3.05 12.80 -9.36
C ARG A 109 2.88 11.47 -8.62
N SER A 110 2.44 10.45 -9.34
CA SER A 110 2.03 9.18 -8.71
C SER A 110 2.47 7.96 -9.51
N GLY A 111 2.81 6.89 -8.79
CA GLY A 111 3.18 5.59 -9.34
C GLY A 111 2.55 4.46 -8.54
N ARG A 112 2.53 3.26 -9.12
CA ARG A 112 1.94 2.07 -8.48
C ARG A 112 2.99 0.98 -8.36
N ILE A 113 3.12 0.45 -7.15
CA ILE A 113 3.99 -0.69 -6.88
C ILE A 113 3.17 -1.84 -6.32
N ARG A 114 3.79 -3.02 -6.34
CA ARG A 114 3.31 -4.22 -5.68
C ARG A 114 4.36 -4.73 -4.72
N ASP A 115 3.96 -4.98 -3.49
CA ASP A 115 4.87 -5.54 -2.49
C ASP A 115 5.09 -7.05 -2.68
N PRO A 116 6.09 -7.65 -2.01
CA PRO A 116 6.38 -9.09 -2.14
C PRO A 116 5.20 -10.02 -1.78
N TYR A 117 4.21 -9.51 -1.04
CA TYR A 117 3.05 -10.25 -0.55
C TYR A 117 1.81 -10.08 -1.43
N GLY A 118 1.94 -9.34 -2.54
CA GLY A 118 0.91 -9.18 -3.57
C GLY A 118 -0.07 -8.04 -3.31
N HIS A 119 0.17 -7.19 -2.30
CA HIS A 119 -0.66 -5.99 -2.11
C HIS A 119 -0.17 -4.84 -2.98
N VAL A 120 -1.12 -4.05 -3.46
CA VAL A 120 -0.88 -2.98 -4.42
C VAL A 120 -0.96 -1.63 -3.72
N TRP A 121 0.05 -0.81 -3.94
CA TRP A 121 0.22 0.50 -3.32
C TRP A 121 0.26 1.55 -4.43
N LEU A 122 -0.64 2.54 -4.35
CA LEU A 122 -0.50 3.79 -5.09
C LEU A 122 0.30 4.74 -4.20
N ILE A 123 1.31 5.37 -4.74
CA ILE A 123 2.19 6.30 -4.00
C ILE A 123 2.23 7.59 -4.80
N GLY A 124 1.83 8.70 -4.17
CA GLY A 124 1.69 9.98 -4.85
C GLY A 124 2.03 11.17 -3.96
N HIS A 125 2.37 12.30 -4.59
CA HIS A 125 2.43 13.61 -3.94
C HIS A 125 1.78 14.67 -4.82
N SER A 126 1.29 15.75 -4.22
CA SER A 126 0.76 16.88 -4.97
C SER A 126 1.87 17.65 -5.70
N ILE A 127 1.64 17.98 -6.97
CA ILE A 127 2.49 18.86 -7.78
C ILE A 127 1.79 20.17 -8.16
N GLU A 128 0.47 20.16 -8.28
CA GLU A 128 -0.36 21.36 -8.48
C GLU A 128 -1.76 21.18 -7.89
N ASP A 129 -2.38 22.29 -7.47
CA ASP A 129 -3.78 22.30 -7.05
C ASP A 129 -4.68 22.36 -8.29
N VAL A 130 -5.44 21.29 -8.54
CA VAL A 130 -6.37 21.20 -9.68
C VAL A 130 -7.79 21.15 -9.15
N THR A 131 -8.70 21.97 -9.68
CA THR A 131 -10.10 21.91 -9.25
C THR A 131 -10.79 20.65 -9.79
N PRO A 132 -11.84 20.13 -9.13
CA PRO A 132 -12.58 18.96 -9.62
C PRO A 132 -13.08 19.10 -11.06
N GLU A 133 -13.50 20.30 -11.47
CA GLU A 133 -13.95 20.59 -12.82
C GLU A 133 -12.82 20.45 -13.85
N GLU A 134 -11.63 20.95 -13.51
CA GLU A 134 -10.46 20.84 -14.37
C GLU A 134 -9.93 19.39 -14.41
N MET A 135 -9.93 18.67 -13.29
CA MET A 135 -9.63 17.24 -13.26
C MET A 135 -10.57 16.47 -14.19
N GLN A 136 -11.89 16.75 -14.13
CA GLN A 136 -12.88 16.12 -14.99
C GLN A 136 -12.67 16.45 -16.47
N ARG A 137 -12.35 17.71 -16.80
CA ARG A 137 -12.04 18.13 -18.18
C ARG A 137 -10.84 17.37 -18.73
N ARG A 138 -9.74 17.29 -17.96
CA ARG A 138 -8.52 16.55 -18.35
C ARG A 138 -8.78 15.05 -18.48
N TYR A 139 -9.53 14.46 -17.56
CA TYR A 139 -9.92 13.04 -17.61
C TYR A 139 -10.72 12.71 -18.88
N THR A 140 -11.71 13.55 -19.23
CA THR A 140 -12.49 13.36 -20.46
C THR A 140 -11.62 13.45 -21.72
N ALA A 141 -10.65 14.37 -21.76
CA ALA A 141 -9.73 14.51 -22.89
C ALA A 141 -8.85 13.27 -23.08
N LEU A 142 -8.33 12.69 -21.98
CA LEU A 142 -7.52 11.46 -22.03
C LEU A 142 -8.24 10.25 -22.63
N LEU A 143 -9.57 10.17 -22.50
CA LEU A 143 -10.36 9.05 -23.03
C LEU A 143 -10.70 9.19 -24.52
N GLN A 144 -10.37 10.32 -25.13
CA GLN A 144 -10.66 10.63 -26.53
C GLN A 144 -9.43 10.51 -27.45
N GLU A 145 -8.26 10.19 -26.87
CA GLU A 145 -7.01 9.88 -27.55
C GLU A 145 -6.85 8.36 -27.76
#